data_AF-A0A8T6U4G7-F1
#
_entry.id   AF-A0A8T6U4G7-F1
#
_cell.length_a   1.000
_cell.length_b   1.000
_cell.length_c   1.000
_cell.angle_alpha   90.00
_cell.angle_beta   90.00
_cell.angle_gamma   90.00
#
_symmetry.space_group_name_H-M   'P 1'
#
loop_
_entity.id
_entity.type
_entity.pdbx_description
1 polymer ?
#
loop_
_entity_poly.entity_id
_entity_poly.type
_entity_poly.pdbx_seq_one_letter_code
_entity_poly.pdbx_strand_id
1 'polypeptide(L)'
;MHLTKEEERIFDGESGEGMQKAMELLVAIGDTYDAPRLIDISRAHAASSGQEGDLYFVELLARGGAACKVLTSTNPVYDMNCFDPLFNISEADSNVARRVKEAYRQIGAVLSWCCTPYITENIPMYGEHVSFSESSATPFVNSVIGARTNREAAQSALAAGVIGKSP
;
A
#
# COMPACT_ATOMS: atom_id res chain seq x y z
N MET A 1 -12.01 16.81 -6.42
CA MET A 1 -11.54 16.78 -5.02
C MET A 1 -10.94 18.13 -4.61
N HIS A 2 -11.05 18.57 -3.35
CA HIS A 2 -10.32 19.73 -2.81
C HIS A 2 -9.00 19.28 -2.17
N LEU A 3 -7.88 19.79 -2.69
CA LEU A 3 -6.54 19.55 -2.16
C LEU A 3 -6.07 20.76 -1.32
N THR A 4 -5.30 20.48 -0.29
CA THR A 4 -4.51 21.48 0.44
C THR A 4 -3.30 21.90 -0.38
N LYS A 5 -2.70 23.05 -0.06
CA LYS A 5 -1.48 23.51 -0.73
C LYS A 5 -0.31 22.52 -0.65
N GLU A 6 -0.26 21.67 0.38
CA GLU A 6 0.77 20.62 0.47
C GLU A 6 0.46 19.48 -0.50
N GLU A 7 -0.80 19.05 -0.55
CA GLU A 7 -1.24 17.99 -1.47
C GLU A 7 -1.12 18.42 -2.95
N GLU A 8 -1.42 19.69 -3.27
CA GLU A 8 -1.20 20.28 -4.60
C GLU A 8 0.28 20.24 -5.00
N ARG A 9 1.20 20.67 -4.12
CA ARG A 9 2.65 20.60 -4.40
C ARG A 9 3.13 19.17 -4.64
N ILE A 10 2.60 18.20 -3.90
CA ILE A 10 2.92 16.77 -4.13
C ILE A 10 2.38 16.34 -5.50
N PHE A 11 1.13 16.68 -5.82
CA PHE A 11 0.49 16.37 -7.10
C PHE A 11 1.24 17.00 -8.30
N ASP A 12 1.78 18.20 -8.11
CA ASP A 12 2.57 18.91 -9.12
C ASP A 12 4.03 18.40 -9.23
N GLY A 13 4.41 17.42 -8.40
CA GLY A 13 5.70 16.73 -8.50
C GLY A 13 6.84 17.33 -7.67
N GLU A 14 6.58 18.35 -6.84
CA GLU A 14 7.61 19.01 -6.05
C GLU A 14 8.23 18.09 -4.96
N SER A 15 7.58 16.97 -4.65
CA SER A 15 8.05 15.98 -3.67
C SER A 15 8.65 14.71 -4.29
N GLY A 16 9.00 14.76 -5.59
CA GLY A 16 9.56 13.64 -6.32
C GLY A 16 8.51 12.79 -7.04
N GLU A 17 8.94 12.11 -8.10
CA GLU A 17 8.06 11.37 -9.02
C GLU A 17 7.26 10.27 -8.30
N GLY A 18 7.85 9.62 -7.30
CA GLY A 18 7.16 8.56 -6.56
C GLY A 18 5.99 9.11 -5.75
N MET A 19 6.22 10.18 -4.99
CA MET A 19 5.17 10.86 -4.24
C MET A 19 4.08 11.40 -5.18
N GLN A 20 4.47 11.94 -6.33
CA GLN A 20 3.55 12.41 -7.35
C GLN A 20 2.62 11.30 -7.84
N LYS A 21 3.18 10.15 -8.24
CA LYS A 21 2.38 9.03 -8.76
C LYS A 21 1.45 8.43 -7.72
N ALA A 22 1.86 8.40 -6.45
CA ALA A 22 0.98 8.01 -5.35
C ALA A 22 -0.19 9.00 -5.19
N MET A 23 0.09 10.31 -5.22
CA MET A 23 -0.94 11.34 -5.10
C MET A 23 -1.90 11.36 -6.29
N GLU A 24 -1.39 11.27 -7.53
CA GLU A 24 -2.21 11.16 -8.75
C GLU A 24 -3.23 10.02 -8.65
N LEU A 25 -2.80 8.85 -8.16
CA LEU A 25 -3.67 7.69 -7.96
C LEU A 25 -4.77 7.99 -6.93
N LEU A 26 -4.42 8.55 -5.77
CA LEU A 26 -5.41 8.84 -4.72
C LEU A 26 -6.42 9.91 -5.16
N VAL A 27 -5.98 10.94 -5.89
CA VAL A 27 -6.85 11.97 -6.46
C VAL A 27 -7.80 11.35 -7.48
N ALA A 28 -7.31 10.53 -8.41
CA ALA A 28 -8.14 9.86 -9.40
C ALA A 28 -9.18 8.93 -8.75
N ILE A 29 -8.79 8.20 -7.70
CA ILE A 29 -9.72 7.35 -6.92
C ILE A 29 -10.78 8.22 -6.26
N GLY A 30 -10.40 9.29 -5.56
CA GLY A 30 -11.39 10.10 -4.88
C GLY A 30 -12.28 10.89 -5.83
N ASP A 31 -11.80 11.36 -6.98
CA ASP A 31 -12.66 11.93 -8.02
C ASP A 31 -13.66 10.90 -8.56
N THR A 32 -13.26 9.62 -8.66
CA THR A 32 -14.17 8.53 -9.07
C THR A 32 -15.27 8.27 -8.04
N TYR A 33 -14.99 8.48 -6.75
CA TYR A 33 -15.94 8.28 -5.66
C TYR A 33 -16.60 9.58 -5.17
N ASP A 34 -16.46 10.69 -5.92
CA ASP A 34 -16.93 12.03 -5.52
C ASP A 34 -16.46 12.46 -4.12
N ALA A 35 -15.27 12.01 -3.71
CA ALA A 35 -14.66 12.34 -2.43
C ALA A 35 -14.31 13.84 -2.39
N PRO A 36 -14.80 14.58 -1.39
CA PRO A 36 -14.60 16.02 -1.36
C PRO A 36 -13.16 16.40 -1.01
N ARG A 37 -12.40 15.55 -0.31
CA ARG A 37 -11.04 15.80 0.16
C ARG A 37 -10.38 14.48 0.58
N LEU A 38 -9.05 14.49 0.70
CA LEU A 38 -8.32 13.44 1.39
C LEU A 38 -8.43 13.59 2.91
N ILE A 39 -8.40 12.49 3.64
CA ILE A 39 -8.29 12.45 5.11
C ILE A 39 -7.01 11.78 5.55
N ASP A 40 -6.51 12.15 6.72
CA ASP A 40 -5.34 11.50 7.31
C ASP A 40 -5.65 10.06 7.69
N ILE A 41 -4.69 9.18 7.41
CA ILE A 41 -4.67 7.82 7.94
C ILE A 41 -3.46 7.66 8.85
N SER A 42 -3.54 6.74 9.79
CA SER A 42 -2.45 6.46 10.74
C SER A 42 -1.58 5.25 10.34
N ARG A 43 -2.09 4.40 9.46
CA ARG A 43 -1.45 3.14 9.04
C ARG A 43 -2.08 2.59 7.77
N ALA A 44 -1.31 1.76 7.07
CA ALA A 44 -1.73 1.07 5.87
C ALA A 44 -1.35 -0.41 5.87
N HIS A 45 -2.05 -1.18 5.04
CA HIS A 45 -1.70 -2.56 4.72
C HIS A 45 -1.85 -2.77 3.21
N ALA A 46 -0.72 -2.95 2.53
CA ALA A 46 -0.65 -3.18 1.10
C ALA A 46 -0.62 -4.69 0.83
N ALA A 47 -1.67 -5.20 0.21
CA ALA A 47 -1.81 -6.61 -0.15
C ALA A 47 -0.94 -6.94 -1.36
N SER A 48 0.39 -6.95 -1.15
CA SER A 48 1.38 -7.34 -2.16
C SER A 48 0.99 -8.70 -2.74
N SER A 49 0.98 -8.77 -4.08
CA SER A 49 0.67 -9.99 -4.82
C SER A 49 1.91 -10.74 -5.26
N GLY A 50 3.08 -10.08 -5.27
CA GLY A 50 4.30 -10.66 -5.83
C GLY A 50 4.26 -10.84 -7.35
N GLN A 51 3.37 -10.12 -8.05
CA GLN A 51 3.17 -10.21 -9.51
C GLN A 51 3.62 -8.93 -10.22
N GLU A 52 3.65 -8.95 -11.56
CA GLU A 52 4.17 -7.87 -12.40
C GLU A 52 3.50 -6.51 -12.15
N GLY A 53 2.17 -6.48 -11.96
CA GLY A 53 1.45 -5.23 -11.70
C GLY A 53 1.78 -4.60 -10.35
N ASP A 54 2.00 -5.44 -9.33
CA ASP A 54 2.47 -4.99 -8.01
C ASP A 54 3.91 -4.48 -8.11
N LEU A 55 4.78 -5.27 -8.77
CA LEU A 55 6.17 -4.93 -9.03
C LEU A 55 6.32 -3.57 -9.73
N TYR A 56 5.56 -3.36 -10.81
CA TYR A 56 5.60 -2.12 -11.58
C TYR A 56 5.33 -0.91 -10.69
N PHE A 57 4.26 -0.97 -9.90
CA PHE A 57 3.84 0.17 -9.10
C PHE A 57 4.81 0.44 -7.94
N VAL A 58 5.21 -0.59 -7.18
CA VAL A 58 6.15 -0.39 -6.07
C VAL A 58 7.53 0.08 -6.56
N GLU A 59 8.02 -0.39 -7.72
CA GLU A 59 9.29 0.10 -8.27
C GLU A 59 9.18 1.53 -8.81
N LEU A 60 8.04 1.90 -9.40
CA LEU A 60 7.78 3.27 -9.84
C LEU A 60 7.91 4.24 -8.66
N LEU A 61 7.24 3.91 -7.54
CA LEU A 61 7.31 4.71 -6.34
C LEU A 61 8.73 4.74 -5.74
N ALA A 62 9.40 3.58 -5.64
CA ALA A 62 10.73 3.47 -5.06
C ALA A 62 11.79 4.24 -5.86
N ARG A 63 11.80 4.10 -7.20
CA ARG A 63 12.73 4.83 -8.08
C ARG A 63 12.47 6.33 -8.08
N GLY A 64 11.21 6.72 -7.92
CA GLY A 64 10.81 8.10 -7.74
C GLY A 64 11.08 8.69 -6.35
N GLY A 65 11.77 7.95 -5.47
CA GLY A 65 12.22 8.42 -4.15
C GLY A 65 11.14 8.44 -3.07
N ALA A 66 10.00 7.78 -3.28
CA ALA A 66 8.95 7.72 -2.27
C ALA A 66 9.34 6.84 -1.08
N ALA A 67 8.80 7.18 0.09
CA ALA A 67 8.86 6.37 1.29
C ALA A 67 7.52 6.42 2.04
N CYS A 68 7.19 5.35 2.75
CA CYS A 68 6.00 5.29 3.60
C CYS A 68 6.04 6.37 4.70
N LYS A 69 5.06 7.28 4.69
CA LYS A 69 4.89 8.30 5.75
C LYS A 69 4.23 7.71 6.99
N VAL A 70 3.42 6.66 6.83
CA VAL A 70 2.77 5.93 7.93
C VAL A 70 3.18 4.46 7.93
N LEU A 71 3.02 3.79 9.08
CA LEU A 71 3.31 2.36 9.19
C LEU A 71 2.52 1.59 8.12
N THR A 72 3.25 0.97 7.21
CA THR A 72 2.67 0.25 6.07
C THR A 72 3.19 -1.17 6.06
N SER A 73 2.29 -2.11 6.31
CA SER A 73 2.58 -3.57 6.36
C SER A 73 2.25 -4.25 5.03
N THR A 74 2.76 -5.46 4.79
CA THR A 74 2.55 -6.19 3.52
C THR A 74 1.99 -7.60 3.69
N ASN A 75 1.17 -8.04 2.72
CA ASN A 75 0.84 -9.45 2.53
C ASN A 75 2.07 -10.27 2.16
N PRO A 76 2.06 -11.60 2.41
CA PRO A 76 3.11 -12.50 1.95
C PRO A 76 3.19 -12.51 0.42
N VAL A 77 4.40 -12.43 -0.10
CA VAL A 77 4.74 -13.13 -1.34
C VAL A 77 5.20 -14.55 -0.96
N TYR A 78 5.24 -15.48 -1.92
CA TYR A 78 5.63 -16.85 -1.61
C TYR A 78 7.06 -16.92 -1.04
N ASP A 79 7.32 -17.98 -0.26
CA ASP A 79 8.61 -18.19 0.39
C ASP A 79 9.60 -18.89 -0.55
N MET A 80 10.37 -18.12 -1.32
CA MET A 80 11.39 -18.63 -2.24
C MET A 80 12.37 -19.64 -1.61
N ASN A 81 12.77 -19.46 -0.34
CA ASN A 81 13.70 -20.39 0.31
C ASN A 81 13.07 -21.76 0.56
N CYS A 82 11.75 -21.79 0.77
CA CYS A 82 10.98 -23.01 0.99
C CYS A 82 10.56 -23.64 -0.34
N PHE A 83 10.06 -22.83 -1.28
CA PHE A 83 9.40 -23.32 -2.50
C PHE A 83 10.35 -23.56 -3.67
N ASP A 84 11.40 -22.75 -3.87
CA ASP A 84 12.32 -22.91 -5.02
C ASP A 84 13.04 -24.28 -5.02
N PRO A 85 13.44 -24.88 -3.86
CA PRO A 85 14.01 -26.22 -3.84
C PRO A 85 12.99 -27.35 -4.09
N LEU A 86 11.70 -27.09 -3.85
CA LEU A 86 10.62 -28.08 -3.91
C LEU A 86 9.91 -28.11 -5.26
N PHE A 87 9.92 -26.99 -5.98
CA PHE A 87 9.19 -26.80 -7.23
C PHE A 87 10.10 -26.23 -8.31
N ASN A 88 9.87 -26.63 -9.56
CA ASN A 88 10.61 -26.09 -10.70
C ASN A 88 10.04 -24.72 -11.11
N ILE A 89 10.24 -23.71 -10.27
CA ILE A 89 9.83 -22.32 -10.51
C ILE A 89 10.82 -21.69 -11.50
N SER A 90 10.30 -20.96 -12.49
CA SER A 90 11.16 -20.32 -13.47
C SER A 90 11.95 -19.16 -12.85
N GLU A 91 13.16 -18.90 -13.34
CA GLU A 91 13.95 -17.76 -12.90
C GLU A 91 13.20 -16.42 -13.10
N ALA A 92 12.40 -16.32 -14.16
CA ALA A 92 11.58 -15.16 -14.42
C ALA A 92 10.56 -14.92 -13.28
N ASP A 93 9.84 -15.96 -12.87
CA ASP A 93 8.82 -15.87 -11.81
C ASP A 93 9.46 -15.57 -10.44
N SER A 94 10.57 -16.24 -10.10
CA SER A 94 11.30 -15.97 -8.86
C SER A 94 11.90 -14.57 -8.82
N ASN A 95 12.35 -14.04 -9.96
CA ASN A 95 12.90 -12.69 -10.01
C ASN A 95 11.83 -11.61 -9.80
N VAL A 96 10.59 -11.81 -10.26
CA VAL A 96 9.47 -10.89 -9.96
C VAL A 96 9.25 -10.80 -8.46
N ALA A 97 9.06 -11.93 -7.78
CA ALA A 97 8.84 -11.95 -6.34
C ALA A 97 10.00 -11.31 -5.56
N ARG A 98 11.25 -11.61 -5.95
CA ARG A 98 12.46 -11.03 -5.33
C ARG A 98 12.51 -9.52 -5.47
N ARG A 99 12.20 -8.98 -6.65
CA ARG A 99 12.19 -7.54 -6.89
C ARG A 99 11.06 -6.83 -6.16
N VAL A 100 9.88 -7.47 -6.04
CA VAL A 100 8.78 -6.95 -5.21
C VAL A 100 9.25 -6.79 -3.76
N LYS A 101 9.85 -7.84 -3.17
CA LYS A 101 10.38 -7.76 -1.79
C LYS A 101 11.36 -6.59 -1.62
N GLU A 102 12.27 -6.44 -2.56
CA GLU A 102 13.29 -5.38 -2.51
C GLU A 102 12.69 -3.98 -2.67
N ALA A 103 11.72 -3.79 -3.58
CA ALA A 103 11.09 -2.49 -3.79
C ALA A 103 10.23 -2.06 -2.58
N TYR A 104 9.47 -2.98 -1.97
CA TYR A 104 8.74 -2.68 -0.72
C TYR A 104 9.71 -2.34 0.42
N ARG A 105 10.86 -3.02 0.49
CA ARG A 105 11.94 -2.68 1.44
C ARG A 105 12.48 -1.27 1.22
N GLN A 106 12.69 -0.86 -0.03
CA GLN A 106 13.21 0.47 -0.38
C GLN A 106 12.24 1.59 -0.01
N ILE A 107 10.93 1.38 -0.17
CA ILE A 107 9.90 2.33 0.26
C ILE A 107 9.73 2.36 1.79
N GLY A 108 10.39 1.47 2.54
CA GLY A 108 10.31 1.45 3.99
C GLY A 108 9.04 0.79 4.54
N ALA A 109 8.41 -0.08 3.75
CA ALA A 109 7.32 -0.91 4.26
C ALA A 109 7.83 -1.94 5.28
N VAL A 110 6.98 -2.27 6.26
CA VAL A 110 7.18 -3.38 7.18
C VAL A 110 6.82 -4.66 6.45
N LEU A 111 7.83 -5.48 6.16
CA LEU A 111 7.68 -6.76 5.47
C LEU A 111 7.14 -7.84 6.41
N SER A 112 5.91 -7.65 6.89
CA SER A 112 5.21 -8.54 7.83
C SER A 112 4.90 -9.92 7.25
N TRP A 113 4.71 -10.00 5.93
CA TRP A 113 4.32 -11.22 5.23
C TRP A 113 3.08 -11.90 5.84
N CYS A 114 2.11 -11.09 6.27
CA CYS A 114 0.94 -11.53 7.01
C CYS A 114 -0.32 -11.05 6.30
N CYS A 115 -1.27 -11.96 6.05
CA CYS A 115 -2.59 -11.67 5.46
C CYS A 115 -3.67 -11.40 6.52
N THR A 116 -3.31 -11.36 7.80
CA THR A 116 -4.24 -10.99 8.88
C THR A 116 -3.55 -10.07 9.88
N PRO A 117 -2.88 -8.99 9.42
CA PRO A 117 -2.06 -8.17 10.30
C PRO A 117 -2.91 -7.46 11.36
N TYR A 118 -4.20 -7.23 11.08
CA TYR A 118 -5.19 -6.63 11.97
C TYR A 118 -5.53 -7.50 13.19
N ILE A 119 -4.99 -8.72 13.29
CA ILE A 119 -5.15 -9.61 14.44
C ILE A 119 -3.89 -9.61 15.32
N THR A 120 -2.70 -9.53 14.73
CA THR A 120 -1.45 -9.87 15.44
C THR A 120 -0.38 -8.78 15.44
N GLU A 121 -0.37 -7.89 14.45
CA GLU A 121 0.80 -7.05 14.17
C GLU A 121 0.44 -5.58 13.94
N ASN A 122 -0.40 -5.31 12.94
CA ASN A 122 -0.84 -3.97 12.56
C ASN A 122 -2.30 -3.77 12.95
N ILE A 123 -2.58 -3.81 14.25
CA ILE A 123 -3.93 -3.80 14.81
C ILE A 123 -4.41 -2.34 14.94
N PRO A 124 -5.47 -1.92 14.21
CA PRO A 124 -6.06 -0.59 14.39
C PRO A 124 -6.91 -0.50 15.66
N MET A 125 -7.18 0.72 16.09
CA MET A 125 -8.02 1.08 17.22
C MET A 125 -9.43 1.47 16.76
N TYR A 126 -10.40 1.37 17.67
CA TYR A 126 -11.77 1.83 17.40
C TYR A 126 -11.79 3.30 16.94
N GLY A 127 -12.46 3.57 15.82
CA GLY A 127 -12.57 4.91 15.22
C GLY A 127 -11.32 5.38 14.45
N GLU A 128 -10.25 4.59 14.39
CA GLU A 128 -9.04 4.92 13.64
C GLU A 128 -9.28 4.85 12.13
N HIS A 129 -8.77 5.83 11.38
CA HIS A 129 -8.81 5.83 9.91
C HIS A 129 -7.53 5.18 9.36
N VAL A 130 -7.71 4.13 8.55
CA VAL A 130 -6.62 3.31 8.01
C VAL A 130 -6.87 2.97 6.54
N SER A 131 -5.82 2.59 5.82
CA SER A 131 -5.95 2.10 4.44
C SER A 131 -5.47 0.65 4.33
N PHE A 132 -6.39 -0.28 4.56
CA PHE A 132 -6.10 -1.71 4.58
C PHE A 132 -6.72 -2.34 3.34
N SER A 133 -5.85 -2.80 2.43
CA SER A 133 -6.25 -3.61 1.28
C SER A 133 -6.27 -5.08 1.67
N GLU A 134 -7.34 -5.77 1.28
CA GLU A 134 -7.58 -7.24 1.30
C GLU A 134 -9.08 -7.51 1.50
N SER A 135 -9.58 -8.63 0.96
CA SER A 135 -11.01 -8.96 0.99
C SER A 135 -11.57 -9.20 2.41
N SER A 136 -10.77 -9.74 3.33
CA SER A 136 -11.15 -10.00 4.72
C SER A 136 -10.87 -8.81 5.64
N ALA A 137 -9.83 -8.02 5.35
CA ALA A 137 -9.42 -6.90 6.18
C ALA A 137 -10.49 -5.82 6.26
N THR A 138 -11.03 -5.36 5.12
CA THR A 138 -12.04 -4.28 5.09
C THR A 138 -13.27 -4.57 5.98
N PRO A 139 -13.99 -5.72 5.85
CA PRO A 139 -15.12 -5.99 6.72
C PRO A 139 -14.71 -6.17 8.18
N PHE A 140 -13.58 -6.81 8.49
CA PHE A 140 -13.14 -7.03 9.87
C PHE A 140 -12.78 -5.71 10.57
N VAL A 141 -11.97 -4.87 9.92
CA VAL A 141 -11.57 -3.55 10.41
C VAL A 141 -12.79 -2.67 10.66
N ASN A 142 -13.75 -2.64 9.72
CA ASN A 142 -14.92 -1.77 9.84
C ASN A 142 -15.97 -2.28 10.85
N SER A 143 -16.24 -3.59 10.90
CA SER A 143 -17.37 -4.15 11.65
C SER A 143 -16.99 -4.76 13.00
N VAL A 144 -15.80 -5.36 13.13
CA VAL A 144 -15.36 -6.04 14.36
C VAL A 144 -14.53 -5.09 15.21
N ILE A 145 -13.52 -4.44 14.62
CA ILE A 145 -12.66 -3.49 15.34
C ILE A 145 -13.37 -2.14 15.52
N GLY A 146 -14.16 -1.72 14.53
CA GLY A 146 -14.82 -0.42 14.52
C GLY A 146 -13.91 0.73 14.06
N ALA A 147 -12.77 0.41 13.46
CA ALA A 147 -11.96 1.34 12.68
C ALA A 147 -12.66 1.68 11.34
N ARG A 148 -12.02 2.49 10.50
CA ARG A 148 -12.57 2.95 9.22
C ARG A 148 -11.54 2.76 8.11
N THR A 149 -11.91 1.99 7.10
CA THR A 149 -11.12 1.80 5.89
C THR A 149 -12.03 1.63 4.67
N ASN A 150 -11.56 2.12 3.52
CA ASN A 150 -12.23 1.94 2.24
C ASN A 150 -12.02 0.51 1.71
N ARG A 151 -12.68 0.21 0.59
CA ARG A 151 -12.32 -0.96 -0.22
C ARG A 151 -11.06 -0.63 -1.02
N GLU A 152 -9.91 -0.95 -0.47
CA GLU A 152 -8.60 -0.62 -1.04
C GLU A 152 -8.07 -1.76 -1.93
N ALA A 153 -7.37 -1.38 -3.00
CA ALA A 153 -6.47 -2.26 -3.75
C ALA A 153 -5.06 -2.18 -3.16
N ALA A 154 -4.17 -3.11 -3.52
CA ALA A 154 -2.78 -3.08 -3.07
C ALA A 154 -2.09 -1.74 -3.39
N GLN A 155 -2.34 -1.20 -4.59
CA GLN A 155 -1.77 0.06 -5.06
C GLN A 155 -2.34 1.26 -4.30
N SER A 156 -3.65 1.30 -4.05
CA SER A 156 -4.26 2.42 -3.33
C SER A 156 -3.84 2.44 -1.86
N ALA A 157 -3.74 1.27 -1.21
CA ALA A 157 -3.21 1.16 0.15
C ALA A 157 -1.72 1.53 0.25
N LEU A 158 -0.90 1.13 -0.72
CA LEU A 158 0.50 1.54 -0.77
C LEU A 158 0.63 3.06 -1.00
N ALA A 159 -0.12 3.62 -1.94
CA ALA A 159 -0.13 5.06 -2.19
C ALA A 159 -0.59 5.83 -0.94
N ALA A 160 -1.62 5.33 -0.25
CA ALA A 160 -2.08 5.91 1.01
C ALA A 160 -1.02 5.80 2.12
N GLY A 161 -0.27 4.70 2.18
CA GLY A 161 0.86 4.52 3.08
C GLY A 161 2.01 5.52 2.84
N VAL A 162 2.29 5.80 1.57
CA VAL A 162 3.30 6.78 1.11
C VAL A 162 2.85 8.21 1.38
N ILE A 163 1.60 8.57 1.08
CA ILE A 163 1.08 9.93 1.27
C ILE A 163 0.67 10.20 2.73
N GLY A 164 0.28 9.16 3.47
CA GLY A 164 -0.32 9.25 4.80
C GLY A 164 -1.79 9.65 4.79
N LYS A 165 -2.48 9.54 3.64
CA LYS A 165 -3.87 9.97 3.46
C LYS A 165 -4.65 9.03 2.53
N SER A 166 -5.97 9.02 2.64
CA SER A 166 -6.89 8.30 1.73
C SER A 166 -8.11 9.17 1.41
N PRO A 167 -8.72 9.09 0.21
CA PRO A 167 -9.94 9.81 -0.15
C PRO A 167 -11.20 9.38 0.63
#